data_AF-A0A560QU99-F1
#
_entry.id   AF-A0A560QU99-F1
#
_cell.length_a   1.000
_cell.length_b   1.000
_cell.length_c   1.000
_cell.angle_alpha   90.00
_cell.angle_beta   90.00
_cell.angle_gamma   90.00
#
_symmetry.space_group_name_H-M   'P 1'
#
loop_
_entity.id
_entity.type
_entity.pdbx_description
1 polymer ?
#
loop_
_entity_poly.entity_id
_entity_poly.type
_entity_poly.pdbx_seq_one_letter_code
_entity_poly.pdbx_strand_id
1 'polypeptide(L)'
;MAALPSGVPMSARLMSRTERADDIARLKVELQLPALKYVDVSLQRELRRAVERWPLFAELEQAQRAPDARVSLARRDEQPVSA
;
A
#
# COMPACT_ATOMS: atom_id res chain seq x y z
N MET A 1 12.44 23.50 -8.34
CA MET A 1 11.39 22.47 -8.60
C MET A 1 12.07 21.12 -8.71
N ALA A 2 11.87 20.22 -7.74
CA ALA A 2 12.44 18.88 -7.81
C ALA A 2 11.58 18.04 -8.78
N ALA A 3 12.14 17.67 -9.93
CA ALA A 3 11.49 16.77 -10.86
C ALA A 3 11.28 15.41 -10.17
N LEU A 4 10.05 14.90 -10.20
CA LEU A 4 9.76 13.53 -9.77
C LEU A 4 10.66 12.60 -10.60
N PRO A 5 11.41 11.67 -9.99
CA PRO A 5 12.18 10.71 -10.76
C PRO A 5 11.20 9.99 -11.70
N SER A 6 11.56 9.87 -12.98
CA SER A 6 10.82 9.08 -13.96
C SER A 6 10.96 7.60 -13.60
N GLY A 7 10.40 7.23 -12.46
CA GLY A 7 10.28 5.87 -11.97
C GLY A 7 9.19 5.19 -12.77
N VAL A 8 9.49 3.96 -13.18
CA VAL A 8 8.58 3.03 -13.86
C VAL A 8 7.12 3.29 -13.49
N PRO A 9 6.23 3.52 -14.48
CA PRO A 9 4.86 3.90 -14.19
C PRO A 9 4.21 2.86 -13.27
N MET A 10 3.49 3.35 -12.26
CA MET A 10 2.87 2.53 -11.23
C MET A 10 2.00 1.40 -11.82
N SER A 11 1.35 1.67 -12.95
CA SER A 11 0.59 0.68 -13.74
C SER A 11 1.46 -0.48 -14.23
N ALA A 12 2.63 -0.21 -14.81
CA ALA A 12 3.55 -1.26 -15.26
C ALA A 12 4.05 -2.12 -14.10
N ARG A 13 4.25 -1.51 -12.92
CA ARG A 13 4.65 -2.24 -11.71
C ARG A 13 3.53 -3.14 -11.18
N LEU A 14 2.27 -2.70 -11.27
CA LEU A 14 1.10 -3.52 -10.93
C LEU A 14 0.92 -4.68 -11.93
N MET A 15 1.08 -4.43 -13.23
CA MET A 15 0.98 -5.47 -14.26
C MET A 15 2.04 -6.57 -14.08
N SER A 16 3.32 -6.19 -13.95
CA SER A 16 4.41 -7.16 -13.70
C SER A 16 4.17 -8.03 -12.46
N ARG A 17 3.47 -7.48 -11.47
CA ARG A 17 3.15 -8.20 -10.24
C ARG A 17 2.02 -9.21 -10.43
N THR A 18 1.00 -8.85 -11.19
CA THR A 18 -0.08 -9.77 -11.58
C THR A 18 0.48 -10.92 -12.42
N GLU A 19 1.30 -10.60 -13.43
CA GLU A 19 1.97 -11.59 -14.28
C GLU A 19 2.78 -12.60 -13.45
N ARG A 20 3.57 -12.11 -12.50
CA ARG A 20 4.32 -12.99 -11.58
C ARG A 20 3.42 -13.90 -10.74
N ALA A 21 2.27 -13.41 -10.27
CA ALA A 21 1.35 -14.23 -9.49
C ALA A 21 0.72 -15.34 -10.35
N ASP A 22 0.42 -15.04 -11.61
CA ASP A 22 -0.13 -16.00 -12.57
C ASP A 22 0.89 -17.07 -12.97
N ASP A 23 2.14 -16.68 -13.22
CA ASP A 23 3.23 -17.62 -13.51
C ASP A 23 3.44 -18.61 -12.35
N ILE A 24 3.33 -18.14 -11.11
CA ILE A 24 3.43 -19.00 -9.92
C ILE A 24 2.22 -19.93 -9.81
N ALA A 25 1.03 -19.47 -10.16
CA ALA A 25 -0.15 -20.34 -10.20
C ALA A 25 0.04 -21.47 -11.23
N ARG A 26 0.61 -21.15 -12.41
CA ARG A 26 0.97 -22.16 -13.42
C ARG A 26 2.02 -23.14 -12.90
N LEU A 27 3.12 -22.64 -12.34
CA LEU A 27 4.20 -23.50 -11.78
C LEU A 27 3.69 -24.45 -10.69
N LYS A 28 2.76 -23.99 -9.84
CA LYS A 28 2.15 -24.85 -8.82
C LYS A 28 1.40 -26.04 -9.41
N VAL A 29 0.74 -25.84 -10.56
CA VAL A 29 0.02 -26.91 -11.26
C VAL A 29 1.02 -27.88 -11.88
N GLU A 30 2.02 -27.37 -12.58
CA GLU A 30 3.05 -28.19 -13.26
C GLU A 30 3.87 -29.03 -12.29
N LEU A 31 4.22 -28.47 -11.13
CA LEU A 31 5.00 -29.15 -10.09
C LEU A 31 4.17 -30.04 -9.17
N GLN A 32 2.84 -30.15 -9.39
CA GLN A 32 1.92 -30.90 -8.54
C GLN A 32 1.94 -30.44 -7.07
N LEU A 33 2.09 -29.13 -6.84
CA LEU A 33 2.12 -28.49 -5.51
C LEU A 33 0.92 -27.55 -5.28
N PRO A 34 -0.35 -28.01 -5.45
CA PRO A 34 -1.52 -27.13 -5.38
C PRO A 34 -1.73 -26.53 -3.99
N ALA A 35 -1.38 -27.29 -2.94
CA ALA A 35 -1.52 -26.88 -1.54
C ALA A 35 -0.46 -25.85 -1.09
N LEU A 36 0.61 -25.65 -1.86
CA LEU A 36 1.68 -24.72 -1.50
C LEU A 36 1.14 -23.28 -1.54
N LYS A 37 1.14 -22.61 -0.39
CA LYS A 37 0.71 -21.20 -0.30
C LYS A 37 1.83 -20.29 -0.79
N TYR A 38 1.56 -19.55 -1.85
CA TYR A 38 2.46 -18.47 -2.28
C TYR A 38 2.26 -17.24 -1.41
N VAL A 39 3.35 -16.65 -0.93
CA VAL A 39 3.36 -15.41 -0.17
C VAL A 39 4.37 -14.45 -0.79
N ASP A 40 3.88 -13.31 -1.28
CA ASP A 40 4.72 -12.25 -1.81
C ASP A 40 5.29 -11.36 -0.69
N VAL A 41 6.44 -11.77 -0.17
CA VAL A 41 7.18 -11.01 0.87
C VAL A 41 7.72 -9.67 0.37
N SER A 42 7.89 -9.48 -0.94
CA SER A 42 8.38 -8.22 -1.49
C SER A 42 7.34 -7.11 -1.30
N LEU A 43 6.07 -7.40 -1.55
CA LEU A 43 4.98 -6.46 -1.26
C LEU A 43 4.94 -6.10 0.23
N GLN A 44 4.97 -7.11 1.11
CA GLN A 44 4.84 -6.85 2.55
C GLN A 44 5.97 -5.93 3.05
N ARG A 45 7.17 -6.07 2.50
CA ARG A 45 8.30 -5.20 2.82
C ARG A 45 8.14 -3.80 2.23
N GLU A 46 7.65 -3.68 1.00
CA GLU A 46 7.38 -2.36 0.39
C GLU A 46 6.28 -1.60 1.14
N LEU A 47 5.20 -2.27 1.52
CA LEU A 47 4.12 -1.69 2.32
C LEU A 47 4.66 -1.20 3.67
N ARG A 48 5.42 -2.04 4.38
CA ARG A 48 6.03 -1.65 5.66
C ARG A 48 6.90 -0.40 5.50
N ARG A 49 7.76 -0.35 4.48
CA ARG A 49 8.61 0.82 4.19
C ARG A 49 7.79 2.06 3.83
N ALA A 50 6.66 1.89 3.14
CA ALA A 50 5.78 3.01 2.81
C ALA A 50 5.12 3.57 4.08
N VAL A 51 4.64 2.71 4.97
CA VAL A 51 4.07 3.11 6.25
C VAL A 51 5.11 3.77 7.17
N GLU A 52 6.33 3.24 7.23
CA GLU A 52 7.45 3.86 7.96
C GLU A 52 7.76 5.27 7.43
N ARG A 53 7.68 5.48 6.11
CA ARG A 53 7.92 6.80 5.50
C ARG A 53 6.76 7.77 5.71
N TRP A 54 5.54 7.27 5.70
CA TRP A 54 4.31 8.06 5.79
C TRP A 54 3.42 7.50 6.90
N PRO A 55 3.73 7.81 8.17
CA PRO A 55 3.07 7.22 9.32
C PRO A 55 1.55 7.45 9.35
N LEU A 56 1.08 8.55 8.74
CA LEU A 56 -0.35 8.88 8.63
C LEU A 56 -1.15 7.84 7.82
N PHE A 57 -0.51 7.02 6.98
CA PHE A 57 -1.19 5.90 6.32
C PHE A 57 -1.59 4.78 7.28
N ALA A 58 -0.87 4.58 8.39
CA ALA A 58 -1.26 3.60 9.41
C ALA A 58 -2.56 4.04 10.11
N GLU A 59 -2.69 5.34 10.40
CA GLU A 59 -3.90 5.92 10.98
C GLU A 59 -5.09 5.79 10.01
N LEU A 60 -4.84 5.96 8.71
CA LEU A 60 -5.86 5.80 7.67
C LEU A 60 -6.31 4.35 7.50
N GLU A 61 -5.41 3.37 7.66
CA GLU A 61 -5.75 1.94 7.67
C GLU A 61 -6.62 1.60 8.89
N GLN A 62 -6.29 2.14 10.07
CA GLN A 62 -7.08 1.96 11.29
C GLN A 62 -8.47 2.59 11.17
N ALA A 63 -8.57 3.80 10.61
CA ALA A 63 -9.84 4.48 10.37
C ALA A 63 -10.73 3.77 9.33
N GLN A 64 -10.14 3.07 8.35
CA GLN A 64 -10.90 2.26 7.40
C GLN A 64 -11.44 0.96 8.02
N ARG A 65 -10.72 0.39 8.99
CA ARG A 65 -11.12 -0.85 9.69
C ARG A 65 -12.21 -0.61 10.74
N ALA A 66 -12.33 0.62 11.23
CA ALA A 66 -13.36 1.07 12.16
C ALA A 66 -14.10 2.30 11.57
N PRO A 67 -15.16 2.09 10.76
CA PRO A 67 -15.81 3.14 9.98
C PRO A 67 -16.46 4.26 10.81
N ASP A 68 -16.68 4.05 12.11
CA ASP A 68 -17.22 5.05 13.04
C ASP A 68 -16.15 6.04 13.54
N ALA A 69 -14.87 5.73 13.34
CA ALA A 69 -13.75 6.59 13.68
C ALA A 69 -13.32 7.48 12.50
N ARG A 70 -14.28 7.95 11.69
CA ARG A 70 -14.01 9.01 10.70
C ARG A 70 -13.58 10.25 11.46
N VAL A 71 -12.26 10.38 11.61
CA VAL A 71 -11.59 11.53 12.17
C VAL A 71 -12.11 12.76 11.45
N SER A 72 -12.84 13.58 12.21
CA SER A 72 -13.15 14.95 11.83
C SER A 72 -11.83 15.67 11.61
N LEU A 73 -11.34 15.66 10.37
CA LEU A 73 -10.39 16.63 9.84
C LEU A 73 -11.11 17.99 9.69
N ALA A 74 -11.79 18.41 10.76
CA ALA A 74 -12.34 19.74 10.86
C ALA A 74 -11.16 20.67 11.10
N ARG A 75 -10.69 21.27 9.99
CA ARG A 75 -10.10 22.60 9.90
C ARG A 75 -9.78 23.19 11.29
N ARG A 76 -8.55 22.96 11.74
CA ARG A 76 -7.98 23.58 12.95
C ARG A 76 -7.28 24.91 12.65
N ASP A 77 -7.64 25.53 11.54
CA ASP A 77 -7.21 26.88 11.19
C ASP A 77 -8.38 27.84 11.38
N GLU A 78 -8.05 29.00 11.95
CA GLU A 78 -8.84 30.24 12.08
C GLU A 78 -9.44 30.55 13.47
N GLN A 79 -8.54 30.89 14.42
CA GLN A 79 -8.47 32.16 15.23
C GLN A 79 -9.65 32.60 16.17
N PRO A 80 -9.46 33.50 17.17
CA PRO A 80 -8.38 34.49 17.34
C PRO A 80 -7.70 34.58 18.72
N VAL A 81 -6.52 35.19 18.70
CA VAL A 81 -5.84 35.83 19.86
C VAL A 81 -6.73 36.96 20.37
N SER A 82 -7.04 36.96 21.67
CA SER A 82 -7.59 38.13 22.36
C SER A 82 -6.45 38.89 23.03
N ALA A 83 -6.34 40.18 22.71
CA ALA A 83 -5.54 41.17 23.42
C ALA A 83 -6.19 41.56 24.76
#